data_AF-A0A971ATP8-F1
#
_entry.id   AF-A0A971ATP8-F1
#
_cell.length_a   1.000
_cell.length_b   1.000
_cell.length_c   1.000
_cell.angle_alpha   90.00
_cell.angle_beta   90.00
_cell.angle_gamma   90.00
#
_symmetry.space_group_name_H-M   'P 1'
#
loop_
_entity.id
_entity.type
_entity.pdbx_description
1 polymer ?
#
loop_
_entity_poly.entity_id
_entity_poly.type
_entity_poly.pdbx_seq_one_letter_code
_entity_poly.pdbx_strand_id
1 'polypeptide(L)'
;MDFDSELVRRAQMLLTLDHSLGQVKEILLREGYPDKQVQELINATEEVLNYFAPPAYDDNKIAIDIRHANKDPNLDTSPDILVDRISGKVKLLTPQLQETWRVANEIRKTIKCQHQFRYY
;
A
#
# COMPACT_ATOMS: atom_id res chain seq x y z
N MET A 1 -17.72 -2.69 21.35
CA MET A 1 -18.10 -1.38 20.79
C MET A 1 -19.59 -1.44 20.54
N ASP A 2 -20.36 -0.58 21.20
CA ASP A 2 -21.80 -0.47 20.97
C ASP A 2 -22.04 0.77 20.09
N PHE A 3 -22.02 0.57 18.78
CA PHE A 3 -22.45 1.62 17.86
C PHE A 3 -23.97 1.72 17.89
N ASP A 4 -24.49 2.94 17.81
CA ASP A 4 -25.90 3.13 17.51
C ASP A 4 -26.25 2.42 16.18
N SER A 5 -27.23 1.53 16.22
CA SER A 5 -27.67 0.78 15.04
C SER A 5 -28.15 1.69 13.90
N GLU A 6 -28.72 2.86 14.22
CA GLU A 6 -29.18 3.80 13.21
C GLU A 6 -28.01 4.53 12.54
N LEU A 7 -26.97 4.86 13.31
CA LEU A 7 -25.71 5.41 12.79
C LEU A 7 -25.06 4.43 11.81
N VAL A 8 -24.96 3.15 12.18
CA VAL A 8 -24.38 2.10 11.31
C VAL A 8 -25.18 1.95 10.03
N ARG A 9 -26.51 1.85 10.15
CA ARG A 9 -27.41 1.73 9.00
C ARG A 9 -27.30 2.93 8.06
N ARG A 10 -27.24 4.15 8.61
CA ARG A 10 -27.10 5.37 7.83
C ARG A 10 -25.77 5.41 7.07
N ALA A 11 -24.67 5.06 7.74
CA ALA A 11 -23.35 4.98 7.12
C ALA A 11 -23.32 3.96 5.98
N GLN A 12 -23.88 2.76 6.19
CA GLN A 12 -23.98 1.73 5.16
C GLN A 12 -24.76 2.23 3.93
N MET A 13 -25.89 2.90 4.15
CA MET A 13 -26.68 3.45 3.06
C MET A 13 -25.90 4.50 2.25
N LEU A 14 -25.18 5.40 2.92
CA LEU A 14 -24.36 6.41 2.24
C LEU A 14 -23.23 5.76 1.41
N LEU A 15 -22.58 4.72 1.95
CA LEU A 15 -21.57 3.94 1.24
C LEU A 15 -22.15 3.22 0.00
N THR A 16 -23.38 2.69 0.07
CA THR A 16 -24.05 2.09 -1.09
C THR A 16 -24.48 3.11 -2.16
N LEU A 17 -24.48 4.40 -1.82
CA LEU A 17 -24.74 5.50 -2.74
C LEU A 17 -23.43 6.12 -3.27
N ASP A 18 -22.33 5.36 -3.26
CA ASP A 18 -21.00 5.75 -3.74
C ASP A 18 -20.38 6.98 -3.05
N HIS A 19 -20.78 7.30 -1.81
CA HIS A 19 -20.08 8.31 -1.03
C HIS A 19 -18.75 7.76 -0.51
N SER A 20 -17.67 8.53 -0.64
CA SER A 20 -16.39 8.19 -0.01
C SER A 20 -16.49 8.25 1.51
N LEU A 21 -15.62 7.53 2.24
CA LEU A 21 -15.63 7.54 3.72
C LEU A 21 -15.50 8.96 4.30
N GLY A 22 -14.72 9.83 3.66
CA GLY A 22 -14.63 11.24 4.06
C GLY A 22 -15.97 11.97 3.93
N GLN A 23 -16.69 11.75 2.83
CA GLN A 23 -18.03 12.32 2.64
C GLN A 23 -19.05 11.74 3.62
N VAL A 24 -19.00 10.43 3.89
CA VAL A 24 -19.86 9.79 4.89
C VAL A 24 -19.63 10.40 6.27
N LYS A 25 -18.37 10.60 6.68
CA LYS A 25 -18.02 11.27 7.94
C LYS A 25 -18.65 12.65 8.03
N GLU A 26 -18.47 13.49 7.01
CA GLU A 26 -19.01 14.85 7.00
C GLU A 26 -20.54 14.89 7.05
N ILE A 27 -21.22 13.99 6.33
CA ILE A 27 -22.68 13.90 6.32
C ILE A 27 -23.21 13.49 7.70
N LEU A 28 -22.62 12.47 8.32
CA LEU A 28 -23.06 12.00 9.64
C LEU A 28 -22.86 13.06 10.74
N LEU A 29 -21.75 13.81 10.69
CA LEU A 29 -21.53 14.93 11.61
C LEU A 29 -22.56 16.05 11.41
N ARG A 30 -22.92 16.36 10.15
CA ARG A 30 -23.96 17.36 9.85
C ARG A 30 -25.35 16.92 10.27
N GLU A 31 -25.63 15.61 10.25
CA GLU A 31 -26.88 15.02 10.72
C GLU A 31 -27.00 14.98 12.26
N GLY A 32 -25.93 15.35 12.98
CA GLY A 32 -25.93 15.51 14.43
C GLY A 32 -25.53 14.26 15.21
N TYR A 33 -24.97 13.24 14.55
CA TYR A 33 -24.45 12.06 15.24
C TYR A 33 -23.22 12.41 16.11
N PRO A 34 -23.01 11.71 17.25
CA PRO A 34 -21.90 12.01 18.15
C PRO A 34 -20.54 11.83 17.47
N ASP A 35 -19.71 12.88 17.51
CA ASP A 35 -18.40 12.92 16.85
C ASP A 35 -17.52 11.70 17.16
N LYS A 36 -17.45 11.31 18.43
CA LYS A 36 -16.69 10.15 18.89
C LYS A 36 -17.16 8.84 18.21
N GLN A 37 -18.47 8.62 18.10
CA GLN A 37 -19.01 7.41 17.48
C GLN A 37 -18.81 7.42 15.97
N VAL A 38 -18.97 8.58 15.32
CA VAL A 38 -18.70 8.73 13.89
C VAL A 38 -17.23 8.44 13.61
N GLN A 39 -16.31 8.99 14.40
CA GLN A 39 -14.88 8.76 14.23
C GLN A 39 -14.49 7.29 14.45
N GLU A 40 -15.02 6.64 15.48
CA GLU A 40 -14.80 5.20 15.73
C GLU A 40 -15.33 4.34 14.58
N LEU A 41 -16.51 4.66 14.04
CA LEU A 41 -17.11 3.92 12.91
C LEU A 41 -16.30 4.06 11.63
N ILE A 42 -15.87 5.29 11.31
CA ILE A 42 -15.07 5.56 10.11
C ILE A 42 -13.71 4.87 10.20
N ASN A 43 -13.04 4.93 11.35
CA ASN A 43 -11.76 4.26 11.56
C ASN A 43 -11.89 2.73 11.41
N ALA A 44 -12.91 2.13 12.03
CA ALA A 44 -13.15 0.69 11.91
C ALA A 44 -13.46 0.28 10.46
N THR A 45 -14.22 1.11 9.74
CA THR A 45 -14.54 0.84 8.32
C THR A 45 -13.30 1.00 7.44
N GLU A 46 -12.47 2.02 7.69
CA GLU A 46 -11.21 2.24 7.00
C GLU A 46 -10.24 1.08 7.24
N GLU A 47 -10.13 0.58 8.47
CA GLU A 47 -9.31 -0.59 8.80
C GLU A 47 -9.75 -1.84 8.02
N VAL A 48 -11.06 -2.08 7.94
CA VAL A 48 -11.62 -3.21 7.15
C VAL A 48 -11.37 -3.02 5.66
N LEU A 49 -11.58 -1.82 5.11
CA LEU A 49 -11.29 -1.55 3.70
C LEU A 49 -9.79 -1.69 3.40
N ASN A 50 -8.94 -1.28 4.34
CA ASN A 50 -7.49 -1.46 4.25
C ASN A 50 -7.06 -2.92 4.36
N TYR A 51 -7.81 -3.76 5.07
CA TYR A 51 -7.59 -5.21 5.09
C TYR A 51 -7.89 -5.87 3.73
N PHE A 52 -8.84 -5.33 2.96
CA PHE A 52 -9.13 -5.77 1.59
C PHE A 52 -8.22 -5.11 0.54
N ALA A 53 -7.51 -4.05 0.90
CA ALA A 53 -6.46 -3.49 0.06
C ALA A 53 -5.18 -4.32 0.24
N PRO A 54 -4.59 -4.89 -0.83
CA PRO A 54 -3.31 -5.57 -0.70
C PRO A 54 -2.28 -4.58 -0.13
N PRO A 55 -1.51 -4.96 0.90
CA PRO A 55 -0.56 -4.06 1.54
C PRO A 55 0.40 -3.48 0.50
N ALA A 56 0.75 -2.20 0.64
CA ALA A 56 1.69 -1.52 -0.27
C ALA A 56 3.01 -2.31 -0.40
N TYR A 57 3.42 -2.95 0.70
CA TYR A 57 4.52 -3.90 0.81
C TYR A 57 3.97 -5.27 1.21
N ASP A 58 3.94 -6.18 0.25
CA ASP A 58 3.61 -7.59 0.44
C ASP A 58 4.90 -8.33 0.88
N ASP A 59 4.82 -9.32 1.77
CA ASP A 59 5.96 -10.21 2.14
C ASP A 59 6.58 -10.89 0.91
N ASN A 60 5.85 -10.90 -0.21
CA ASN A 60 6.32 -11.32 -1.52
C ASN A 60 7.18 -10.27 -2.25
N LYS A 61 7.47 -9.10 -1.66
CA LYS A 61 8.32 -8.07 -2.29
C LYS A 61 9.65 -7.95 -1.56
N ILE A 62 10.74 -8.04 -2.31
CA ILE A 62 12.09 -7.75 -1.83
C ILE A 62 12.41 -6.29 -2.15
N ALA A 63 12.70 -5.51 -1.11
CA ALA A 63 13.23 -4.17 -1.23
C ALA A 63 14.77 -4.19 -1.29
N ILE A 64 15.34 -3.48 -2.25
CA ILE A 64 16.79 -3.36 -2.43
C ILE A 64 17.12 -1.87 -2.41
N ASP A 65 17.88 -1.48 -1.40
CA ASP A 65 18.49 -0.15 -1.31
C ASP A 65 19.94 -0.24 -1.81
N ILE A 66 20.32 0.69 -2.69
CA ILE A 66 21.64 0.74 -3.30
C ILE A 66 22.41 1.84 -2.59
N ARG A 67 23.61 1.51 -2.13
CA ARG A 67 24.52 2.53 -1.60
C ARG A 67 25.10 3.33 -2.76
N HIS A 68 24.67 4.57 -2.88
CA HIS A 68 25.22 5.53 -3.83
C HIS A 68 26.32 6.34 -3.13
N ALA A 69 27.45 6.56 -3.80
CA ALA A 69 28.60 7.27 -3.21
C ALA A 69 28.28 8.71 -2.76
N ASN A 70 27.20 9.30 -3.29
CA ASN A 70 26.80 10.69 -3.04
C ASN A 70 25.48 10.82 -2.23
N LYS A 71 24.92 9.73 -1.71
CA LYS A 71 23.63 9.77 -0.98
C LYS A 71 23.90 10.08 0.50
N ASP A 72 23.27 11.13 1.02
CA ASP A 72 23.33 11.50 2.43
C ASP A 72 22.77 10.33 3.27
N PRO A 73 23.52 9.79 4.24
CA PRO A 73 23.06 8.69 5.09
C PRO A 73 21.83 9.03 5.94
N ASN A 74 21.43 10.31 6.03
CA ASN A 74 20.25 10.75 6.77
C ASN A 74 19.00 10.98 5.91
N LEU A 75 19.06 10.75 4.58
CA LEU A 75 17.88 10.89 3.73
C LEU A 75 16.98 9.66 3.87
N ASP A 76 15.67 9.87 4.06
CA ASP A 76 14.65 8.83 4.23
C ASP A 76 14.90 7.62 3.32
N THR A 77 15.06 6.45 3.95
CA THR A 77 15.54 5.20 3.38
C THR A 77 14.49 4.53 2.50
N SER A 78 14.00 5.24 1.48
CA SER A 78 13.17 4.63 0.45
C SER A 78 14.03 3.72 -0.42
N PRO A 79 13.61 2.47 -0.67
CA PRO A 79 14.40 1.53 -1.47
C PRO A 79 14.50 2.00 -2.92
N ASP A 80 15.58 1.61 -3.60
CA ASP A 80 15.82 1.96 -5.00
C ASP A 80 15.11 1.01 -5.97
N ILE A 81 14.92 -0.25 -5.56
CA ILE A 81 14.32 -1.31 -6.37
C ILE A 81 13.37 -2.15 -5.51
N LEU A 82 12.23 -2.53 -6.10
CA LEU A 82 11.34 -3.57 -5.58
C LEU A 82 11.32 -4.76 -6.54
N VAL A 83 11.46 -5.96 -6.00
CA VAL A 83 11.38 -7.22 -6.76
C VAL A 83 10.25 -8.07 -6.22
N ASP A 84 9.32 -8.45 -7.07
CA ASP A 84 8.26 -9.40 -6.73
C ASP A 84 8.83 -10.83 -6.76
N ARG A 85 8.76 -11.54 -5.63
CA ARG A 85 9.32 -12.89 -5.42
C ARG A 85 8.62 -13.95 -6.26
N ILE A 86 7.34 -13.77 -6.55
CA ILE A 86 6.52 -14.78 -7.23
C ILE A 86 6.65 -14.62 -8.75
N SER A 87 6.46 -13.40 -9.24
CA SER A 87 6.51 -13.08 -10.67
C SER A 87 7.91 -12.77 -11.19
N GLY A 88 8.87 -12.47 -10.31
CA GLY A 88 10.18 -11.98 -10.69
C GLY A 88 10.17 -10.56 -11.28
N LYS A 89 9.05 -9.83 -11.18
CA LYS A 89 8.91 -8.49 -11.74
C LYS A 89 9.76 -7.48 -10.97
N VAL A 90 10.61 -6.76 -11.68
CA VAL A 90 11.51 -5.74 -11.13
C VAL A 90 10.94 -4.34 -11.38
N LYS A 91 10.65 -3.60 -10.31
CA LYS A 91 10.18 -2.19 -10.34
C LYS A 91 11.29 -1.28 -9.82
N LEU A 92 11.59 -0.22 -10.59
CA LEU A 92 12.56 0.81 -10.21
C LEU A 92 11.85 1.95 -9.49
N LEU A 93 12.37 2.37 -8.34
CA LEU A 93 11.86 3.51 -7.57
C LEU A 93 12.74 4.74 -7.75
N THR A 94 14.02 4.55 -8.08
CA THR A 94 14.97 5.62 -8.43
C THR A 94 15.54 5.46 -9.85
N PRO A 95 14.69 5.43 -10.90
CA PRO A 95 15.14 5.21 -12.28
C PRO A 95 16.07 6.30 -12.84
N GLN A 96 16.17 7.45 -12.17
CA GLN A 96 17.11 8.52 -12.51
C GLN A 96 18.57 8.18 -12.19
N LEU A 97 18.84 7.17 -11.35
CA LEU A 97 20.19 6.77 -10.95
C LEU A 97 20.69 5.62 -11.84
N GLN A 98 21.93 5.74 -12.34
CA GLN A 98 22.51 4.74 -13.24
C GLN A 98 22.75 3.40 -12.53
N GLU A 99 23.14 3.46 -11.26
CA GLU A 99 23.38 2.32 -10.39
C GLU A 99 22.11 1.48 -10.23
N THR A 100 20.95 2.12 -10.11
CA THR A 100 19.63 1.48 -10.04
C THR A 100 19.35 0.64 -11.29
N TRP A 101 19.68 1.16 -12.48
CA TRP A 101 19.56 0.38 -13.72
C TRP A 101 20.54 -0.78 -13.81
N ARG A 102 21.80 -0.56 -13.39
CA ARG A 102 22.83 -1.60 -13.40
C ARG A 102 22.43 -2.78 -12.54
N VAL A 103 22.01 -2.52 -11.30
CA VAL A 103 21.58 -3.56 -10.36
C VAL A 103 20.31 -4.26 -10.86
N ALA A 104 19.33 -3.51 -11.38
CA ALA A 104 18.12 -4.12 -11.94
C ALA A 104 18.39 -5.06 -13.11
N ASN A 105 19.37 -4.74 -13.96
CA ASN A 105 19.75 -5.61 -15.08
C ASN A 105 20.41 -6.90 -14.60
N GLU A 106 21.25 -6.85 -13.58
CA GLU A 106 21.83 -8.05 -12.98
C GLU A 106 20.75 -8.93 -12.34
N ILE A 107 19.81 -8.34 -11.60
CA ILE A 107 18.66 -9.07 -11.03
C ILE A 107 17.86 -9.78 -12.13
N ARG A 108 17.54 -9.08 -13.22
CA ARG A 108 16.80 -9.67 -14.35
C ARG A 108 17.56 -10.83 -14.99
N LYS A 109 18.88 -10.73 -15.14
CA LYS A 109 19.72 -11.83 -15.66
C LYS A 109 19.65 -13.04 -14.72
N THR A 110 19.83 -12.83 -13.42
CA THR A 110 19.78 -13.91 -12.41
C THR A 110 18.42 -14.61 -12.41
N ILE A 111 17.31 -13.87 -12.42
CA ILE A 111 15.97 -14.43 -12.47
C ILE A 111 15.76 -15.24 -13.76
N LYS A 112 16.22 -14.74 -14.91
CA LYS A 112 16.12 -15.45 -16.19
C LYS A 112 16.89 -16.77 -16.15
N CYS A 113 18.10 -16.78 -15.59
CA CYS A 113 18.89 -17.99 -15.43
C CYS A 113 18.19 -19.00 -14.52
N GLN A 114 17.62 -18.59 -13.39
CA GLN A 114 16.88 -19.49 -12.50
C GLN A 114 15.70 -20.19 -13.19
N HIS A 115 14.97 -19.48 -14.07
CA HIS A 115 13.90 -20.08 -14.85
C HIS A 115 14.43 -21.10 -15.88
N GLN A 116 15.62 -20.87 -16.43
CA GLN A 116 16.24 -21.76 -17.42
C GLN A 116 16.74 -23.07 -16.80
N PHE A 117 17.20 -23.05 -15.54
CA PHE A 117 17.66 -24.25 -14.83
C PHE A 117 16.57 -25.04 -14.11
N ARG A 118 15.32 -24.55 -14.08
CA ARG A 118 14.19 -25.23 -13.42
C ARG A 118 13.51 -26.30 -14.28
N TYR A 119 13.89 -26.41 -15.56
CA TYR A 119 13.35 -27.36 -16.54
C TYR A 119 14.35 -28.46 -16.96
N TYR A 120 15.42 -28.65 -16.18
CA TYR A 120 16.39 -29.74 -16.36
C TYR A 120 16.36 -30.70 -15.17
#